data_AF-A0A534X3U5-F1
#
_entry.id   AF-A0A534X3U5-F1
#
_cell.length_a   1.000
_cell.length_b   1.000
_cell.length_c   1.000
_cell.angle_alpha   90.00
_cell.angle_beta   90.00
_cell.angle_gamma   90.00
#
_symmetry.space_group_name_H-M   'P 1'
#
loop_
_entity.id
_entity.type
_entity.pdbx_description
1 polymer ?
#
loop_
_entity_poly.entity_id
_entity_poly.type
_entity_poly.pdbx_seq_one_letter_code
_entity_poly.pdbx_strand_id
1 'polypeptide(L)'
;MLLVVLAVAFAARLANLSVMARLPVAEYQRSWAEGDMATAWAWSGRIVAGDLLGRDPVHQYASWMKEIAPVETWERWWGGKAVFHQAPLYAYVLGGMRWVVGDGVWAIGLSQLVLGLVNVGLVALLADRFFGSLAAVAAGLGAALYGPFLLHETLLLRDTLAVTTSLLLLWALAHTDERPRRWLWAGAVFALAILARETTLLFAPLIILWTAQRFWRRPAVCTTAVLSFVAGALLGFVPLIARNLVVGVAPWALSTRGVEAFVCGHAAGSSPFGFGIPPALRSILEASDGRLGPAIRLTLATYQGEWGRLLAHEVTKLGAIVSRYEAMDNANWYYFADRSPFLGWSLRYEVVLALGLVGLWMPGKRDDDRVLRYFLLAAVASLMYATVIGRFRLVPAAVLLVYAGGAVAWIARQVAARRWASAVGAGAAVVALIAVSANTLADVEAHHRYRAVEFFLAAEHEYQNGERARALEELRAGFASAYRGPDQRTLPPDYAQLLHPFVVVAHELGRDAGAAAELDRLVRDYPEDADLHGILAALHK
;
A
#
# COMPACT_ATOMS: atom_id res chain seq x y z
N MET A 1 29.47 4.31 8.77
CA MET A 1 28.60 3.24 8.20
C MET A 1 27.22 3.75 7.82
N LEU A 2 26.44 4.35 8.73
CA LEU A 2 25.10 4.89 8.40
C LEU A 2 25.12 5.89 7.23
N LEU A 3 26.09 6.81 7.20
CA LEU A 3 26.25 7.76 6.08
C LEU A 3 26.45 7.06 4.72
N VAL A 4 27.17 5.94 4.68
CA VAL A 4 27.38 5.16 3.45
C VAL A 4 26.07 4.51 2.99
N VAL A 5 25.31 3.94 3.94
CA VAL A 5 23.98 3.38 3.66
C VAL A 5 23.05 4.47 3.11
N LEU A 6 23.03 5.64 3.73
CA LEU A 6 22.20 6.77 3.28
C LEU A 6 22.66 7.32 1.92
N ALA A 7 23.96 7.33 1.63
CA ALA A 7 24.48 7.71 0.31
C ALA A 7 24.03 6.72 -0.79
N VAL A 8 24.09 5.42 -0.53
CA VAL A 8 23.58 4.39 -1.44
C VAL A 8 22.06 4.55 -1.63
N ALA A 9 21.32 4.76 -0.54
CA ALA A 9 19.88 4.99 -0.57
C ALA A 9 19.50 6.23 -1.37
N PHE A 10 20.24 7.33 -1.22
CA PHE A 10 20.05 8.56 -1.98
C PHE A 10 20.31 8.33 -3.46
N ALA A 11 21.43 7.69 -3.82
CA ALA A 11 21.77 7.40 -5.21
C ALA A 11 20.72 6.51 -5.88
N ALA A 12 20.28 5.43 -5.23
CA ALA A 12 19.26 4.53 -5.76
C ALA A 12 17.92 5.25 -5.98
N ARG A 13 17.49 6.08 -5.01
CA ARG A 13 16.23 6.84 -5.12
C ARG A 13 16.30 7.94 -6.17
N LEU A 14 17.42 8.66 -6.25
CA LEU A 14 17.60 9.71 -7.25
C LEU A 14 17.61 9.12 -8.66
N ALA A 15 18.28 7.99 -8.84
CA ALA A 15 18.29 7.26 -10.10
C ALA A 15 16.88 6.77 -10.48
N ASN A 16 16.14 6.16 -9.54
CA ASN A 16 14.77 5.74 -9.79
C ASN A 16 13.85 6.93 -10.12
N LEU A 17 13.93 8.03 -9.36
CA LEU A 17 13.16 9.25 -9.61
C LEU A 17 13.44 9.80 -11.01
N SER A 18 14.68 9.74 -11.49
CA SER A 18 15.04 10.21 -12.83
C SER A 18 14.35 9.44 -13.97
N VAL A 19 14.06 8.15 -13.74
CA VAL A 19 13.31 7.32 -14.67
C VAL A 19 11.81 7.56 -14.51
N MET A 20 11.30 7.48 -13.29
CA MET A 20 9.87 7.64 -13.00
C MET A 20 9.34 9.02 -13.40
N ALA A 21 10.15 10.08 -13.29
CA ALA A 21 9.78 11.42 -13.71
C ALA A 21 9.64 11.59 -15.24
N ARG A 22 10.08 10.61 -16.04
CA ARG A 22 9.93 10.60 -17.51
C ARG A 22 8.82 9.67 -17.97
N LEU A 23 8.24 8.88 -17.07
CA LEU A 23 7.11 8.01 -17.39
C LEU A 23 5.81 8.82 -17.31
N PRO A 24 4.78 8.43 -18.10
CA PRO A 24 3.47 9.09 -18.07
C PRO A 24 2.86 9.27 -16.68
N VAL A 25 3.17 8.36 -15.74
CA VAL A 25 2.69 8.42 -14.34
C VAL A 25 3.08 9.70 -13.62
N ALA A 26 4.18 10.35 -14.01
CA ALA A 26 4.59 11.64 -13.45
C ALA A 26 3.48 12.70 -13.55
N GLU A 27 2.64 12.60 -14.59
CA GLU A 27 1.56 13.53 -14.88
C GLU A 27 0.19 12.95 -14.57
N TYR A 28 -0.15 11.77 -15.11
CA TYR A 28 -1.51 11.24 -14.96
C TYR A 28 -1.90 10.97 -13.52
N GLN A 29 -0.93 10.73 -12.61
CA GLN A 29 -1.23 10.53 -11.19
C GLN A 29 -1.91 11.74 -10.53
N ARG A 30 -1.86 12.92 -11.17
CA ARG A 30 -2.50 14.16 -10.69
C ARG A 30 -3.91 14.36 -11.27
N SER A 31 -4.21 13.74 -12.42
CA SER A 31 -5.44 13.95 -13.18
C SER A 31 -6.37 12.73 -13.19
N TRP A 32 -5.85 11.54 -12.91
CA TRP A 32 -6.63 10.30 -12.89
C TRP A 32 -7.59 10.26 -11.69
N ALA A 33 -8.84 10.67 -11.91
CA ALA A 33 -9.86 10.83 -10.86
C ALA A 33 -10.25 9.52 -10.14
N GLU A 34 -9.99 8.36 -10.76
CA GLU A 34 -10.18 7.04 -10.14
C GLU A 34 -9.01 6.66 -9.20
N GLY A 35 -7.96 7.48 -9.11
CA GLY A 35 -6.81 7.27 -8.24
C GLY A 35 -6.85 8.06 -6.93
N ASP A 36 -6.36 7.44 -5.87
CA ASP A 36 -6.00 8.08 -4.60
C ASP A 36 -5.00 9.23 -4.82
N MET A 37 -4.12 9.09 -5.81
CA MET A 37 -3.07 10.06 -6.12
C MET A 37 -3.65 11.41 -6.52
N ALA A 38 -4.66 11.41 -7.41
CA ALA A 38 -5.33 12.63 -7.83
C ALA A 38 -6.16 13.22 -6.67
N THR A 39 -6.77 12.37 -5.84
CA THR A 39 -7.49 12.80 -4.64
C THR A 39 -6.56 13.51 -3.65
N ALA A 40 -5.38 12.95 -3.37
CA ALA A 40 -4.37 13.58 -2.52
C ALA A 40 -3.83 14.88 -3.12
N TRP A 41 -3.63 14.93 -4.44
CA TRP A 41 -3.24 16.14 -5.16
C TRP A 41 -4.30 17.24 -5.06
N ALA A 42 -5.57 16.93 -5.33
CA ALA A 42 -6.66 17.89 -5.23
C ALA A 42 -6.83 18.39 -3.78
N TRP A 43 -6.77 17.49 -2.80
CA TRP A 43 -6.91 17.85 -1.39
C TRP A 43 -5.77 18.74 -0.90
N SER A 44 -4.51 18.38 -1.19
CA SER A 44 -3.37 19.24 -0.87
C SER A 44 -3.46 20.62 -1.56
N GLY A 45 -4.08 20.70 -2.74
CA GLY A 45 -4.31 21.94 -3.45
C GLY A 45 -5.28 22.88 -2.72
N ARG A 46 -6.36 22.33 -2.16
CA ARG A 46 -7.28 23.10 -1.30
C ARG A 46 -6.61 23.62 -0.04
N ILE A 47 -5.71 22.82 0.56
CA ILE A 47 -4.92 23.23 1.73
C ILE A 47 -3.99 24.39 1.37
N VAL A 48 -3.27 24.31 0.24
CA VAL A 48 -2.41 25.39 -0.26
C VAL A 48 -3.22 26.65 -0.57
N ALA A 49 -4.45 26.50 -1.06
CA ALA A 49 -5.39 27.61 -1.30
C ALA A 49 -6.02 28.20 -0.02
N GLY A 50 -5.68 27.68 1.16
CA GLY A 50 -6.09 28.22 2.46
C GLY A 50 -7.21 27.46 3.17
N ASP A 51 -7.75 26.38 2.61
CA ASP A 51 -8.74 25.53 3.29
C ASP A 51 -8.08 24.56 4.27
N LEU A 52 -7.45 25.11 5.31
CA LEU A 52 -6.78 24.35 6.37
C LEU A 52 -7.74 23.51 7.22
N LEU A 53 -9.05 23.80 7.19
CA LEU A 53 -10.04 23.03 7.94
C LEU A 53 -10.68 21.94 7.09
N GLY A 54 -10.50 21.96 5.77
CA GLY A 54 -11.18 21.04 4.86
C GLY A 54 -12.69 21.12 5.07
N ARG A 55 -13.29 22.32 5.02
CA ARG A 55 -14.74 22.48 5.24
C ARG A 55 -15.57 21.75 4.19
N ASP A 56 -14.98 21.63 3.00
CA ASP A 56 -15.45 20.80 1.91
C ASP A 56 -14.30 19.82 1.56
N PRO A 57 -14.22 18.66 2.22
CA PRO A 57 -13.18 17.67 1.93
C PRO A 57 -13.27 17.19 0.47
N VAL A 58 -12.12 16.85 -0.11
CA VAL A 58 -12.12 16.16 -1.40
C VAL A 58 -12.46 14.70 -1.14
N HIS A 59 -13.62 14.26 -1.64
CA HIS A 59 -13.96 12.85 -1.74
C HIS A 59 -13.75 12.36 -3.16
N GLN A 60 -13.09 11.23 -3.28
CA GLN A 60 -13.10 10.49 -4.51
C GLN A 60 -14.54 10.04 -4.83
N TYR A 61 -15.00 10.26 -6.06
CA TYR A 61 -16.28 9.78 -6.57
C TYR A 61 -16.06 9.02 -7.88
N ALA A 62 -15.53 7.81 -7.71
CA ALA A 62 -15.15 6.87 -8.76
C ALA A 62 -16.33 6.38 -9.60
N SER A 63 -16.07 5.83 -10.78
CA SER A 63 -17.08 5.25 -11.69
C SER A 63 -17.96 4.22 -10.98
N TRP A 64 -17.34 3.27 -10.28
CA TRP A 64 -18.05 2.25 -9.51
C TRP A 64 -18.91 2.83 -8.38
N MET A 65 -18.54 3.98 -7.82
CA MET A 65 -19.36 4.65 -6.79
C MET A 65 -20.64 5.24 -7.38
N LYS A 66 -20.55 5.78 -8.60
CA LYS A 66 -21.70 6.34 -9.34
C LYS A 66 -22.72 5.27 -9.67
N GLU A 67 -22.25 4.05 -9.98
CA GLU A 67 -23.11 2.90 -10.26
C GLU A 67 -23.86 2.40 -9.00
N ILE A 68 -23.26 2.57 -7.82
CA ILE A 68 -23.85 2.16 -6.55
C ILE A 68 -24.91 3.16 -6.07
N ALA A 69 -24.54 4.45 -5.98
CA ALA A 69 -25.43 5.47 -5.44
C ALA A 69 -25.02 6.91 -5.82
N PRO A 70 -25.98 7.86 -5.81
CA PRO A 70 -25.69 9.29 -5.86
C PRO A 70 -24.80 9.76 -4.70
N VAL A 71 -24.05 10.85 -4.90
CA VAL A 71 -23.09 11.37 -3.90
C VAL A 71 -23.74 11.69 -2.56
N GLU A 72 -24.98 12.18 -2.55
CA GLU A 72 -25.71 12.53 -1.32
C GLU A 72 -25.98 11.29 -0.45
N THR A 73 -26.14 10.13 -1.10
CA THR A 73 -26.31 8.85 -0.41
C THR A 73 -25.00 8.39 0.21
N TRP A 74 -23.88 8.58 -0.49
CA TRP A 74 -22.55 8.33 0.03
C TRP A 74 -22.23 9.23 1.23
N GLU A 75 -22.50 10.53 1.12
CA GLU A 75 -22.31 11.48 2.22
C GLU A 75 -23.10 11.09 3.47
N ARG A 76 -24.32 10.57 3.29
CA ARG A 76 -25.11 10.02 4.40
C ARG A 76 -24.43 8.81 5.04
N TRP A 77 -24.03 7.82 4.23
CA TRP A 77 -23.36 6.62 4.74
C TRP A 77 -22.01 6.91 5.41
N TRP A 78 -21.33 7.97 4.99
CA TRP A 78 -20.09 8.44 5.63
C TRP A 78 -20.29 9.11 6.98
N GLY A 79 -21.54 9.36 7.39
CA GLY A 79 -21.85 10.12 8.59
C GLY A 79 -21.69 11.63 8.42
N GLY A 80 -21.66 12.11 7.17
CA GLY A 80 -21.64 13.52 6.81
C GLY A 80 -20.56 13.88 5.79
N LYS A 81 -20.88 14.85 4.92
CA LYS A 81 -19.99 15.36 3.87
C LYS A 81 -18.68 16.01 4.36
N ALA A 82 -18.61 16.41 5.62
CA ALA A 82 -17.38 17.00 6.16
C ALA A 82 -16.43 15.96 6.76
N VAL A 83 -16.78 14.67 6.78
CA VAL A 83 -15.84 13.61 7.22
C VAL A 83 -14.76 13.43 6.17
N PHE A 84 -13.49 13.36 6.59
CA PHE A 84 -12.38 13.21 5.65
C PHE A 84 -12.45 11.92 4.84
N HIS A 85 -12.05 11.97 3.56
CA HIS A 85 -12.03 10.79 2.71
C HIS A 85 -11.13 9.69 3.30
N GLN A 86 -9.87 10.04 3.61
CA GLN A 86 -8.82 9.20 4.20
C GLN A 86 -8.19 9.90 5.40
N ALA A 87 -7.35 9.20 6.17
CA ALA A 87 -6.55 9.78 7.23
C ALA A 87 -5.79 11.04 6.74
N PRO A 88 -5.90 12.18 7.44
CA PRO A 88 -5.62 13.47 6.83
C PRO A 88 -4.13 13.80 6.68
N LEU A 89 -3.23 13.20 7.46
CA LEU A 89 -1.87 13.71 7.62
C LEU A 89 -1.11 13.83 6.30
N TYR A 90 -1.31 12.89 5.37
CA TYR A 90 -0.64 12.92 4.08
C TYR A 90 -1.03 14.12 3.22
N ALA A 91 -2.32 14.48 3.17
CA ALA A 91 -2.76 15.65 2.41
C ALA A 91 -2.15 16.97 2.94
N TYR A 92 -2.01 17.11 4.27
CA TYR A 92 -1.36 18.27 4.88
C TYR A 92 0.15 18.28 4.65
N VAL A 93 0.83 17.12 4.76
CA VAL A 93 2.26 17.01 4.47
C VAL A 93 2.54 17.34 3.00
N LEU A 94 1.75 16.79 2.07
CA LEU A 94 1.86 17.09 0.65
C LEU A 94 1.56 18.57 0.36
N GLY A 95 0.53 19.15 1.00
CA GLY A 95 0.24 20.59 0.89
C GLY A 95 1.41 21.46 1.38
N GLY A 96 2.04 21.08 2.48
CA GLY A 96 3.26 21.73 2.98
C GLY A 96 4.44 21.62 2.01
N MET A 97 4.67 20.45 1.41
CA MET A 97 5.70 20.27 0.38
C MET A 97 5.43 21.19 -0.81
N ARG A 98 4.21 21.18 -1.36
CA ARG A 98 3.81 22.01 -2.48
C ARG A 98 3.96 23.51 -2.19
N TRP A 99 3.62 23.94 -0.97
CA TRP A 99 3.78 25.32 -0.55
C TRP A 99 5.26 25.77 -0.51
N VAL A 100 6.18 24.89 -0.09
CA VAL A 100 7.61 25.22 0.03
C VAL A 100 8.35 25.11 -1.31
N VAL A 101 8.15 24.02 -2.05
CA VAL A 101 8.97 23.68 -3.23
C VAL A 101 8.22 23.76 -4.56
N GLY A 102 6.91 24.06 -4.54
CA GLY A 102 6.06 24.15 -5.72
C GLY A 102 5.55 22.79 -6.21
N ASP A 103 4.93 22.81 -7.40
CA ASP A 103 4.17 21.68 -7.95
C ASP A 103 4.96 20.82 -8.97
N GLY A 104 6.25 21.10 -9.14
CA GLY A 104 7.11 20.36 -10.07
C GLY A 104 7.30 18.90 -9.65
N VAL A 105 7.28 17.97 -10.62
CA VAL A 105 7.49 16.52 -10.39
C VAL A 105 8.78 16.25 -9.61
N TRP A 106 9.87 16.91 -10.01
CA TRP A 106 11.16 16.80 -9.32
C TRP A 106 11.15 17.38 -7.90
N ALA A 107 10.48 18.52 -7.69
CA ALA A 107 10.43 19.18 -6.39
C ALA A 107 9.70 18.29 -5.36
N ILE A 108 8.52 17.79 -5.73
CA ILE A 108 7.75 16.87 -4.88
C ILE A 108 8.45 15.52 -4.75
N GLY A 109 8.99 14.97 -5.84
CA GLY A 109 9.74 13.71 -5.82
C GLY A 109 10.95 13.75 -4.89
N LEU A 110 11.72 14.84 -4.89
CA LEU A 110 12.84 15.04 -3.96
C LEU A 110 12.36 15.16 -2.51
N SER A 111 11.19 15.77 -2.27
CA SER A 111 10.59 15.85 -0.93
C SER A 111 10.19 14.47 -0.40
N GLN A 112 9.58 13.62 -1.24
CA GLN A 112 9.25 12.25 -0.86
C GLN A 112 10.50 11.37 -0.71
N LEU A 113 11.53 11.60 -1.51
CA LEU A 113 12.83 10.95 -1.38
C LEU A 113 13.43 11.18 0.01
N VAL A 114 13.31 12.40 0.55
CA VAL A 114 13.77 12.69 1.93
C VAL A 114 13.03 11.83 2.95
N LEU A 115 11.71 11.64 2.82
CA LEU A 115 10.96 10.69 3.66
C LEU A 115 11.49 9.25 3.49
N GLY A 116 11.80 8.84 2.25
CA GLY A 116 12.45 7.56 1.96
C GLY A 116 13.79 7.38 2.68
N LEU A 117 14.63 8.42 2.72
CA LEU A 117 15.89 8.39 3.47
C LEU A 117 15.68 8.28 4.98
N VAL A 118 14.67 8.98 5.51
CA VAL A 118 14.28 8.86 6.92
C VAL A 118 13.87 7.42 7.22
N ASN A 119 13.09 6.77 6.34
CA ASN A 119 12.72 5.36 6.48
C ASN A 119 13.94 4.44 6.54
N VAL A 120 14.88 4.58 5.61
CA VAL A 120 16.14 3.80 5.60
C VAL A 120 16.95 4.02 6.88
N GLY A 121 17.07 5.27 7.32
CA GLY A 121 17.75 5.64 8.56
C GLY A 121 17.11 4.98 9.79
N LEU A 122 15.79 5.07 9.93
CA LEU A 122 15.05 4.48 11.06
C LEU A 122 15.15 2.94 11.07
N VAL A 123 15.06 2.29 9.91
CA VAL A 123 15.29 0.83 9.79
C VAL A 123 16.69 0.46 10.27
N ALA A 124 17.72 1.18 9.82
CA ALA A 124 19.10 0.92 10.23
C ALA A 124 19.30 1.16 11.74
N LEU A 125 18.72 2.22 12.31
CA LEU A 125 18.81 2.54 13.74
C LEU A 125 18.11 1.49 14.61
N LEU A 126 16.92 1.03 14.20
CA LEU A 126 16.23 -0.06 14.89
C LEU A 126 17.04 -1.36 14.82
N ALA A 127 17.58 -1.71 13.64
CA ALA A 127 18.42 -2.89 13.49
C ALA A 127 19.71 -2.83 14.32
N ASP A 128 20.35 -1.65 14.43
CA ASP A 128 21.52 -1.48 15.31
C ASP A 128 21.16 -1.73 16.78
N ARG A 129 20.02 -1.19 17.23
CA ARG A 129 19.54 -1.37 18.60
C ARG A 129 19.34 -2.84 18.96
N PHE A 130 18.64 -3.60 18.12
CA PHE A 130 18.24 -4.97 18.43
C PHE A 130 19.27 -6.03 18.02
N PHE A 131 20.12 -5.77 17.01
CA PHE A 131 21.00 -6.78 16.42
C PHE A 131 22.45 -6.31 16.18
N GLY A 132 22.71 -5.01 16.28
CA GLY A 132 24.04 -4.40 16.15
C GLY A 132 24.43 -3.91 14.75
N SER A 133 25.65 -3.40 14.65
CA SER A 133 26.11 -2.60 13.50
C SER A 133 26.08 -3.32 12.15
N LEU A 134 26.46 -4.61 12.12
CA LEU A 134 26.38 -5.40 10.88
C LEU A 134 24.93 -5.56 10.41
N ALA A 135 24.00 -5.76 11.34
CA ALA A 135 22.59 -5.85 11.03
C ALA A 135 22.02 -4.49 10.61
N ALA A 136 22.49 -3.39 11.20
CA ALA A 136 22.12 -2.03 10.80
C ALA A 136 22.46 -1.74 9.34
N VAL A 137 23.67 -2.14 8.91
CA VAL A 137 24.11 -1.98 7.52
C VAL A 137 23.29 -2.87 6.59
N ALA A 138 23.10 -4.15 6.94
CA ALA A 138 22.34 -5.07 6.12
C ALA A 138 20.86 -4.66 5.98
N ALA A 139 20.20 -4.29 7.09
CA ALA A 139 18.81 -3.82 7.09
C ALA A 139 18.66 -2.51 6.32
N GLY A 140 19.60 -1.57 6.54
CA GLY A 140 19.61 -0.29 5.84
C GLY A 140 19.83 -0.43 4.34
N LEU A 141 20.76 -1.28 3.89
CA LEU A 141 20.95 -1.59 2.46
C LEU A 141 19.74 -2.33 1.88
N GLY A 142 19.15 -3.26 2.64
CA GLY A 142 17.91 -3.92 2.26
C GLY A 142 16.78 -2.92 2.02
N ALA A 143 16.58 -1.97 2.95
CA ALA A 143 15.59 -0.89 2.81
C ALA A 143 15.93 0.10 1.70
N ALA A 144 17.23 0.34 1.45
CA ALA A 144 17.69 1.21 0.38
C ALA A 144 17.33 0.66 -1.00
N LEU A 145 17.38 -0.66 -1.16
CA LEU A 145 17.18 -1.40 -2.42
C LEU A 145 15.83 -2.10 -2.51
N TYR A 146 14.94 -1.96 -1.52
CA TYR A 146 13.63 -2.60 -1.53
C TYR A 146 12.72 -1.95 -2.59
N GLY A 147 12.38 -2.73 -3.62
CA GLY A 147 11.67 -2.26 -4.81
C GLY A 147 10.37 -1.54 -4.51
N PRO A 148 9.46 -2.17 -3.75
CA PRO A 148 8.21 -1.53 -3.35
C PRO A 148 8.39 -0.20 -2.62
N PHE A 149 9.46 0.03 -1.85
CA PHE A 149 9.75 1.39 -1.33
C PHE A 149 10.11 2.35 -2.46
N LEU A 150 11.02 1.96 -3.34
CA LEU A 150 11.45 2.80 -4.47
C LEU A 150 10.27 3.22 -5.38
N LEU A 151 9.32 2.31 -5.66
CA LEU A 151 8.14 2.65 -6.45
C LEU A 151 7.23 3.63 -5.71
N HIS A 152 6.77 3.28 -4.51
CA HIS A 152 5.74 4.06 -3.81
C HIS A 152 6.23 5.42 -3.31
N GLU A 153 7.55 5.62 -3.17
CA GLU A 153 8.15 6.93 -2.91
C GLU A 153 8.00 7.91 -4.08
N THR A 154 7.72 7.43 -5.31
CA THR A 154 7.52 8.28 -6.50
C THR A 154 6.05 8.56 -6.81
N LEU A 155 5.14 7.90 -6.10
CA LEU A 155 3.69 8.05 -6.27
C LEU A 155 3.13 8.97 -5.19
N LEU A 156 2.11 9.75 -5.53
CA LEU A 156 1.42 10.65 -4.60
C LEU A 156 0.48 9.89 -3.64
N LEU A 157 1.01 8.92 -2.91
CA LEU A 157 0.27 8.06 -1.99
C LEU A 157 0.74 8.20 -0.56
N ARG A 158 -0.17 7.99 0.39
CA ARG A 158 0.10 8.11 1.84
C ARG A 158 1.06 7.05 2.39
N ASP A 159 1.35 5.99 1.64
CA ASP A 159 2.07 4.81 2.11
C ASP A 159 3.48 5.12 2.64
N THR A 160 4.25 5.95 1.94
CA THR A 160 5.61 6.34 2.36
C THR A 160 5.60 7.05 3.72
N LEU A 161 4.62 7.93 3.93
CA LEU A 161 4.44 8.63 5.21
C LEU A 161 3.93 7.69 6.31
N ALA A 162 3.07 6.72 5.98
CA ALA A 162 2.61 5.70 6.92
C ALA A 162 3.78 4.82 7.41
N VAL A 163 4.71 4.45 6.52
CA VAL A 163 5.96 3.76 6.90
C VAL A 163 6.81 4.66 7.82
N THR A 164 6.98 5.93 7.46
CA THR A 164 7.78 6.90 8.23
C THR A 164 7.27 7.05 9.66
N THR A 165 5.97 7.33 9.81
CA THR A 165 5.34 7.53 11.12
C THR A 165 5.30 6.24 11.94
N SER A 166 5.13 5.07 11.30
CA SER A 166 5.20 3.77 11.98
C SER A 166 6.60 3.44 12.49
N LEU A 167 7.63 3.62 11.67
CA LEU A 167 9.03 3.40 12.09
C LEU A 167 9.43 4.38 13.18
N LEU A 168 8.99 5.63 13.08
CA LEU A 168 9.26 6.68 14.06
C LEU A 168 8.56 6.37 15.40
N LEU A 169 7.33 5.85 15.37
CA LEU A 169 6.63 5.35 16.55
C LEU A 169 7.41 4.20 17.21
N LEU A 170 7.83 3.19 16.44
CA LEU A 170 8.58 2.05 16.96
C LEU A 170 9.94 2.47 17.53
N TRP A 171 10.62 3.39 16.84
CA TRP A 171 11.85 3.99 17.35
C TRP A 171 11.61 4.67 18.69
N ALA A 172 10.57 5.48 18.83
CA ALA A 172 10.29 6.15 20.10
C ALA A 172 9.90 5.18 21.23
N LEU A 173 9.06 4.19 20.94
CA LEU A 173 8.70 3.13 21.89
C LEU A 173 9.94 2.34 22.33
N ALA A 174 10.86 2.02 21.42
CA ALA A 174 12.12 1.35 21.75
C ALA A 174 13.03 2.19 22.67
N HIS A 175 12.85 3.52 22.69
CA HIS A 175 13.63 4.44 23.52
C HIS A 175 12.89 4.89 24.78
N THR A 176 11.67 4.42 25.04
CA THR A 176 10.98 4.72 26.30
C THR A 176 11.70 4.07 27.48
N ASP A 177 11.74 4.81 28.60
CA ASP A 177 12.24 4.39 29.90
C ASP A 177 11.22 4.76 30.98
N GLU A 178 11.63 4.95 32.23
CA GLU A 178 10.71 5.35 33.31
C GLU A 178 10.26 6.82 33.21
N ARG A 179 10.82 7.61 32.29
CA ARG A 179 10.52 9.05 32.20
C ARG A 179 9.20 9.27 31.45
N PRO A 180 8.22 9.98 32.04
CA PRO A 180 6.90 10.21 31.44
C PRO A 180 6.98 10.96 30.10
N ARG A 181 7.94 11.87 29.95
CA ARG A 181 8.11 12.67 28.72
C ARG A 181 8.33 11.81 27.46
N ARG A 182 9.01 10.67 27.58
CA ARG A 182 9.24 9.78 26.42
C ARG A 182 7.97 9.07 26.00
N TRP A 183 7.14 8.67 26.98
CA TRP A 183 5.82 8.09 26.73
C TRP A 183 4.85 9.12 26.16
N LEU A 184 4.87 10.36 26.65
CA LEU A 184 4.11 11.47 26.09
C LEU A 184 4.44 11.69 24.61
N TRP A 185 5.73 11.74 24.27
CA TRP A 185 6.17 11.81 22.88
C TRP A 185 5.65 10.61 22.09
N ALA A 186 5.80 9.37 22.60
CA ALA A 186 5.40 8.15 21.90
C ALA A 186 3.89 8.13 21.62
N GLY A 187 3.09 8.65 22.56
CA GLY A 187 1.67 8.87 22.36
C GLY A 187 1.37 9.87 21.24
N ALA A 188 2.05 11.02 21.23
CA ALA A 188 1.84 12.03 20.19
C ALA A 188 2.15 11.49 18.79
N VAL A 189 3.21 10.71 18.64
CA VAL A 189 3.55 10.08 17.36
C VAL A 189 2.69 8.88 17.03
N PHE A 190 2.16 8.18 18.03
CA PHE A 190 1.10 7.19 17.80
C PHE A 190 -0.13 7.85 17.15
N ALA A 191 -0.54 9.03 17.63
CA ALA A 191 -1.61 9.79 16.97
C ALA A 191 -1.24 10.20 15.54
N LEU A 192 0.00 10.68 15.29
CA LEU A 192 0.46 10.96 13.92
C LEU A 192 0.41 9.72 13.01
N ALA A 193 0.80 8.56 13.52
CA ALA A 193 0.75 7.31 12.76
C ALA A 193 -0.70 6.91 12.42
N ILE A 194 -1.65 7.13 13.33
CA ILE A 194 -3.10 6.96 13.05
C ILE A 194 -3.59 7.97 12.01
N LEU A 195 -3.15 9.24 12.11
CA LEU A 195 -3.52 10.28 11.15
C LEU A 195 -2.88 10.08 9.77
N ALA A 196 -1.82 9.26 9.66
CA ALA A 196 -1.28 8.79 8.38
C ALA A 196 -1.99 7.53 7.87
N ARG A 197 -2.34 6.62 8.77
CA ARG A 197 -2.99 5.34 8.46
C ARG A 197 -3.82 4.86 9.65
N GLU A 198 -5.13 4.79 9.45
CA GLU A 198 -6.14 4.56 10.48
C GLU A 198 -5.94 3.21 11.20
N THR A 199 -5.53 2.19 10.43
CA THR A 199 -5.40 0.83 10.94
C THR A 199 -4.27 0.67 11.96
N THR A 200 -3.38 1.65 12.09
CA THR A 200 -2.39 1.71 13.19
C THR A 200 -3.06 1.70 14.56
N LEU A 201 -4.33 2.09 14.66
CA LEU A 201 -5.13 2.01 15.88
C LEU A 201 -5.15 0.60 16.48
N LEU A 202 -5.10 -0.45 15.66
CA LEU A 202 -5.07 -1.85 16.11
C LEU A 202 -3.83 -2.19 16.95
N PHE A 203 -2.79 -1.35 16.91
CA PHE A 203 -1.59 -1.51 17.73
C PHE A 203 -1.76 -0.99 19.17
N ALA A 204 -2.75 -0.11 19.44
CA ALA A 204 -2.98 0.48 20.76
C ALA A 204 -3.07 -0.55 21.91
N PRO A 205 -3.94 -1.59 21.85
CA PRO A 205 -4.04 -2.56 22.93
C PRO A 205 -2.74 -3.34 23.14
N LEU A 206 -1.96 -3.57 22.09
CA LEU A 206 -0.69 -4.27 22.19
C LEU A 206 0.42 -3.41 22.79
N ILE A 207 0.42 -2.10 22.57
CA ILE A 207 1.31 -1.16 23.28
C ILE A 207 1.03 -1.20 24.79
N ILE A 208 -0.25 -1.18 25.18
CA ILE A 208 -0.66 -1.24 26.59
C ILE A 208 -0.23 -2.58 27.20
N LEU A 209 -0.51 -3.69 26.51
CA LEU A 209 -0.11 -5.03 26.95
C LEU A 209 1.42 -5.13 27.10
N TRP A 210 2.18 -4.66 26.12
CA TRP A 210 3.64 -4.65 26.19
C TRP A 210 4.15 -3.80 27.36
N THR A 211 3.57 -2.63 27.58
CA THR A 211 3.93 -1.74 28.70
C THR A 211 3.66 -2.42 30.04
N ALA A 212 2.51 -3.07 30.19
CA ALA A 212 2.15 -3.84 31.37
C ALA A 212 3.12 -5.01 31.61
N GLN A 213 3.51 -5.73 30.56
CA GLN A 213 4.52 -6.79 30.65
C GLN A 213 5.91 -6.27 30.98
N ARG A 214 6.30 -5.09 30.47
CA ARG A 214 7.62 -4.50 30.70
C ARG A 214 7.78 -4.03 32.15
N PHE A 215 6.72 -3.47 32.74
CA PHE A 215 6.72 -2.92 34.10
C PHE A 215 5.85 -3.71 35.08
N TRP A 216 5.66 -5.01 34.85
CA TRP A 216 4.74 -5.83 35.66
C TRP A 216 5.07 -5.86 37.16
N ARG A 217 6.36 -5.72 37.53
CA ARG A 217 6.82 -5.60 38.93
C ARG A 217 6.78 -4.18 39.49
N ARG A 218 6.40 -3.19 38.68
CA ARG A 218 6.47 -1.74 39.00
C ARG A 218 5.16 -1.06 38.57
N PRO A 219 4.02 -1.33 39.26
CA PRO A 219 2.70 -0.86 38.81
C PRO A 219 2.61 0.66 38.71
N ALA A 220 3.22 1.42 39.63
CA ALA A 220 3.22 2.89 39.56
C ALA A 220 3.92 3.44 38.30
N VAL A 221 5.03 2.82 37.88
CA VAL A 221 5.73 3.17 36.63
C VAL A 221 4.88 2.79 35.43
N CYS A 222 4.25 1.61 35.45
CA CYS A 222 3.32 1.17 34.41
C CYS A 222 2.17 2.16 34.22
N THR A 223 1.49 2.53 35.31
CA THR A 223 0.38 3.50 35.28
C THR A 223 0.85 4.84 34.74
N THR A 224 2.00 5.35 35.20
CA THR A 224 2.55 6.62 34.71
C THR A 224 2.88 6.57 33.23
N ALA A 225 3.48 5.47 32.75
CA ALA A 225 3.80 5.25 31.34
C ALA A 225 2.54 5.21 30.47
N VAL A 226 1.52 4.44 30.86
CA VAL A 226 0.24 4.33 30.14
C VAL A 226 -0.48 5.67 30.12
N LEU A 227 -0.61 6.36 31.26
CA LEU A 227 -1.27 7.67 31.33
C LEU A 227 -0.52 8.72 30.50
N SER A 228 0.81 8.73 30.53
CA SER A 228 1.62 9.64 29.72
C SER A 228 1.46 9.36 28.24
N PHE A 229 1.44 8.09 27.84
CA PHE A 229 1.19 7.69 26.45
C PHE A 229 -0.21 8.12 25.98
N VAL A 230 -1.24 7.85 26.78
CA VAL A 230 -2.62 8.27 26.47
C VAL A 230 -2.71 9.79 26.38
N ALA A 231 -2.13 10.52 27.33
CA ALA A 231 -2.08 11.99 27.28
C ALA A 231 -1.40 12.49 26.00
N GLY A 232 -0.29 11.86 25.60
CA GLY A 232 0.42 12.18 24.37
C GLY A 232 -0.44 11.96 23.13
N ALA A 233 -1.14 10.82 23.08
CA ALA A 233 -2.05 10.50 21.98
C ALA A 233 -3.21 11.50 21.90
N LEU A 234 -3.84 11.83 23.04
CA LEU A 234 -4.90 12.83 23.12
C LEU A 234 -4.41 14.20 22.62
N LEU A 235 -3.22 14.64 23.03
CA LEU A 235 -2.60 15.88 22.53
C LEU A 235 -2.37 15.84 21.02
N GLY A 236 -1.89 14.71 20.49
CA GLY A 236 -1.70 14.53 19.06
C GLY A 236 -3.00 14.55 18.24
N PHE A 237 -4.13 14.14 18.84
CA PHE A 237 -5.46 14.21 18.20
C PHE A 237 -6.15 15.58 18.30
N VAL A 238 -5.61 16.52 19.08
CA VAL A 238 -6.21 17.86 19.24
C VAL A 238 -6.54 18.54 17.90
N PRO A 239 -5.66 18.57 16.88
CA PRO A 239 -5.98 19.22 15.61
C PRO A 239 -7.18 18.58 14.89
N LEU A 240 -7.28 17.25 14.90
CA LEU A 240 -8.41 16.53 14.30
C LEU A 240 -9.71 16.84 15.05
N ILE A 241 -9.69 16.70 16.38
CA ILE A 241 -10.86 16.91 17.24
C ILE A 241 -11.37 18.35 17.12
N ALA A 242 -10.45 19.32 17.21
CA ALA A 242 -10.79 20.74 17.08
C ALA A 242 -11.40 21.05 15.71
N ARG A 243 -10.79 20.56 14.62
CA ARG A 243 -11.34 20.70 13.28
C ARG A 243 -12.73 20.08 13.20
N ASN A 244 -12.90 18.85 13.68
CA ASN A 244 -14.16 18.12 13.58
C ASN A 244 -15.31 18.84 14.30
N LEU A 245 -15.04 19.38 15.49
CA LEU A 245 -15.98 20.21 16.23
C LEU A 245 -16.36 21.49 15.47
N VAL A 246 -15.38 22.16 14.85
CA VAL A 246 -15.61 23.40 14.08
C VAL A 246 -16.45 23.15 12.82
N VAL A 247 -16.24 22.03 12.14
CA VAL A 247 -16.99 21.70 10.90
C VAL A 247 -18.27 20.88 11.15
N GLY A 248 -18.61 20.61 12.42
CA GLY A 248 -19.86 19.95 12.81
C GLY A 248 -19.91 18.45 12.56
N VAL A 249 -18.76 17.75 12.54
CA VAL A 249 -18.70 16.28 12.46
C VAL A 249 -18.30 15.68 13.81
N ALA A 250 -18.55 14.38 14.00
CA ALA A 250 -18.21 13.71 15.24
C ALA A 250 -16.72 13.89 15.59
N PRO A 251 -16.37 14.19 16.86
CA PRO A 251 -14.99 14.53 17.26
C PRO A 251 -13.93 13.52 16.81
N TRP A 252 -14.28 12.23 16.83
CA TRP A 252 -13.41 11.11 16.50
C TRP A 252 -13.53 10.61 15.06
N ALA A 253 -14.31 11.29 14.21
CA ALA A 253 -14.44 10.91 12.81
C ALA A 253 -13.09 11.09 12.09
N LEU A 254 -12.46 9.97 11.72
CA LEU A 254 -11.12 9.95 11.16
C LEU A 254 -11.12 9.86 9.63
N SER A 255 -11.89 8.92 9.09
CA SER A 255 -12.02 8.72 7.65
C SER A 255 -13.31 8.00 7.28
N THR A 256 -13.69 8.11 6.00
CA THR A 256 -14.88 7.44 5.43
C THR A 256 -14.63 5.99 4.99
N ARG A 257 -13.37 5.52 4.96
CA ARG A 257 -13.00 4.24 4.32
C ARG A 257 -13.27 2.99 5.15
N GLY A 258 -13.38 3.09 6.47
CA GLY A 258 -13.32 1.93 7.36
C GLY A 258 -14.40 0.87 7.08
N VAL A 259 -15.65 1.29 6.89
CA VAL A 259 -16.77 0.38 6.61
C VAL A 259 -16.65 -0.25 5.23
N GLU A 260 -16.36 0.56 4.21
CA GLU A 260 -16.14 0.11 2.83
C GLU A 260 -15.02 -0.92 2.75
N ALA A 261 -13.86 -0.63 3.37
CA ALA A 261 -12.72 -1.52 3.40
C ALA A 261 -13.05 -2.88 4.03
N PHE A 262 -13.88 -2.90 5.08
CA PHE A 262 -14.31 -4.15 5.70
C PHE A 262 -15.23 -4.94 4.77
N VAL A 263 -16.26 -4.31 4.18
CA VAL A 263 -17.21 -4.98 3.29
C VAL A 263 -16.51 -5.53 2.05
N CYS A 264 -15.68 -4.72 1.39
CA CYS A 264 -14.90 -5.12 0.22
C CYS A 264 -13.84 -6.18 0.53
N GLY A 265 -13.42 -6.35 1.79
CA GLY A 265 -12.46 -7.38 2.18
C GLY A 265 -13.07 -8.70 2.66
N HIS A 266 -14.37 -8.74 2.94
CA HIS A 266 -15.00 -9.86 3.66
C HIS A 266 -16.35 -10.33 3.12
N ALA A 267 -17.00 -9.62 2.18
CA ALA A 267 -18.24 -10.14 1.61
C ALA A 267 -17.98 -11.43 0.81
N ALA A 268 -18.93 -12.37 0.76
CA ALA A 268 -18.74 -13.67 0.12
C ALA A 268 -18.39 -13.61 -1.39
N GLY A 269 -18.73 -12.50 -2.06
CA GLY A 269 -18.37 -12.21 -3.45
C GLY A 269 -17.21 -11.21 -3.60
N SER A 270 -16.46 -10.94 -2.54
CA SER A 270 -15.31 -10.05 -2.59
C SER A 270 -14.04 -10.76 -3.06
N SER A 271 -13.08 -10.00 -3.57
CA SER A 271 -11.75 -10.52 -3.82
C SER A 271 -10.93 -10.51 -2.51
N PRO A 272 -10.27 -11.63 -2.14
CA PRO A 272 -9.37 -11.66 -0.99
C PRO A 272 -8.07 -10.86 -1.21
N PHE A 273 -7.76 -10.51 -2.46
CA PHE A 273 -6.57 -9.75 -2.86
C PHE A 273 -6.91 -8.70 -3.93
N GLY A 274 -6.15 -7.60 -3.96
CA GLY A 274 -6.37 -6.52 -4.92
C GLY A 274 -7.71 -5.81 -4.76
N PHE A 275 -7.87 -4.62 -5.32
CA PHE A 275 -9.13 -3.90 -5.17
C PHE A 275 -10.24 -4.50 -6.04
N GLY A 276 -11.42 -4.75 -5.47
CA GLY A 276 -12.59 -5.26 -6.17
C GLY A 276 -13.88 -4.97 -5.41
N ILE A 277 -14.95 -4.66 -6.14
CA ILE A 277 -16.24 -4.28 -5.57
C ILE A 277 -17.16 -5.50 -5.51
N PRO A 278 -17.57 -5.97 -4.31
CA PRO A 278 -18.49 -7.09 -4.22
C PRO A 278 -19.92 -6.67 -4.61
N PRO A 279 -20.71 -7.55 -5.27
CA PRO A 279 -22.10 -7.24 -5.66
C PRO A 279 -23.00 -6.84 -4.48
N ALA A 280 -22.70 -7.34 -3.28
CA ALA A 280 -23.47 -7.04 -2.06
C ALA A 280 -23.14 -5.67 -1.44
N LEU A 281 -22.15 -4.93 -1.93
CA LEU A 281 -21.72 -3.67 -1.30
C LEU A 281 -22.88 -2.69 -1.13
N ARG A 282 -23.65 -2.47 -2.21
CA ARG A 282 -24.79 -1.53 -2.21
C ARG A 282 -25.82 -1.90 -1.14
N SER A 283 -26.30 -3.15 -1.15
CA SER A 283 -27.36 -3.58 -0.24
C SER A 283 -26.90 -3.57 1.23
N ILE A 284 -25.63 -3.88 1.48
CA ILE A 284 -25.04 -3.79 2.82
C ILE A 284 -24.98 -2.34 3.29
N LEU A 285 -24.51 -1.41 2.47
CA LEU A 285 -24.44 0.01 2.83
C LEU A 285 -25.82 0.64 3.02
N GLU A 286 -26.79 0.31 2.15
CA GLU A 286 -28.18 0.73 2.28
C GLU A 286 -28.79 0.25 3.60
N ALA A 287 -28.66 -1.04 3.93
CA ALA A 287 -29.27 -1.62 5.12
C ALA A 287 -28.52 -1.29 6.43
N SER A 288 -27.21 -1.06 6.36
CA SER A 288 -26.42 -0.65 7.53
C SER A 288 -26.45 0.86 7.79
N ASP A 289 -26.88 1.65 6.81
CA ASP A 289 -26.79 3.11 6.81
C ASP A 289 -25.35 3.58 7.10
N GLY A 290 -24.37 2.87 6.53
CA GLY A 290 -22.94 3.14 6.72
C GLY A 290 -22.40 2.88 8.14
N ARG A 291 -23.15 2.22 9.02
CA ARG A 291 -22.71 1.94 10.40
C ARG A 291 -21.92 0.64 10.47
N LEU A 292 -20.75 0.68 11.12
CA LEU A 292 -19.80 -0.44 11.17
C LEU A 292 -20.40 -1.73 11.74
N GLY A 293 -21.07 -1.68 12.90
CA GLY A 293 -21.62 -2.87 13.55
C GLY A 293 -22.64 -3.63 12.67
N PRO A 294 -23.70 -2.97 12.19
CA PRO A 294 -24.63 -3.55 11.23
C PRO A 294 -23.96 -4.02 9.93
N ALA A 295 -23.01 -3.25 9.38
CA ALA A 295 -22.29 -3.63 8.17
C ALA A 295 -21.47 -4.92 8.35
N ILE A 296 -20.77 -5.10 9.49
CA ILE A 296 -20.07 -6.35 9.81
C ILE A 296 -21.05 -7.52 9.82
N ARG A 297 -22.18 -7.38 10.54
CA ARG A 297 -23.19 -8.44 10.64
C ARG A 297 -23.75 -8.83 9.26
N LEU A 298 -24.10 -7.84 8.44
CA LEU A 298 -24.64 -8.06 7.09
C LEU A 298 -23.61 -8.66 6.14
N THR A 299 -22.35 -8.24 6.26
CA THR A 299 -21.24 -8.80 5.48
C THR A 299 -21.06 -10.28 5.79
N LEU A 300 -21.00 -10.65 7.08
CA LEU A 300 -20.90 -12.06 7.48
C LEU A 300 -22.14 -12.88 7.08
N ALA A 301 -23.32 -12.26 7.07
CA ALA A 301 -24.55 -12.91 6.61
C ALA A 301 -24.53 -13.26 5.11
N THR A 302 -23.66 -12.64 4.29
CA THR A 302 -23.54 -12.99 2.86
C THR A 302 -23.08 -14.43 2.60
N TYR A 303 -22.45 -15.07 3.59
CA TYR A 303 -22.06 -16.48 3.51
C TYR A 303 -23.22 -17.45 3.78
N GLN A 304 -24.38 -16.97 4.24
CA GLN A 304 -25.58 -17.80 4.46
C GLN A 304 -25.33 -19.04 5.34
N GLY A 305 -24.37 -18.98 6.28
CA GLY A 305 -23.98 -20.09 7.14
C GLY A 305 -22.89 -21.01 6.57
N GLU A 306 -22.40 -20.77 5.35
CA GLU A 306 -21.28 -21.48 4.72
C GLU A 306 -19.91 -21.01 5.29
N TRP A 307 -19.70 -21.22 6.60
CA TRP A 307 -18.50 -20.76 7.30
C TRP A 307 -17.18 -21.32 6.74
N GLY A 308 -17.24 -22.46 6.06
CA GLY A 308 -16.09 -23.02 5.33
C GLY A 308 -15.59 -22.10 4.22
N ARG A 309 -16.47 -21.37 3.53
CA ARG A 309 -16.09 -20.40 2.49
C ARG A 309 -15.49 -19.13 3.10
N LEU A 310 -16.01 -18.67 4.23
CA LEU A 310 -15.39 -17.57 4.98
C LEU A 310 -13.99 -17.96 5.43
N LEU A 311 -13.82 -19.17 5.99
CA LEU A 311 -12.50 -19.65 6.39
C LEU A 311 -11.54 -19.75 5.20
N ALA A 312 -11.99 -20.29 4.07
CA ALA A 312 -11.18 -20.36 2.84
C ALA A 312 -10.79 -18.95 2.33
N HIS A 313 -11.71 -17.98 2.42
CA HIS A 313 -11.47 -16.58 2.07
C HIS A 313 -10.38 -15.96 2.95
N GLU A 314 -10.48 -16.11 4.27
CA GLU A 314 -9.50 -15.59 5.22
C GLU A 314 -8.14 -16.31 5.11
N VAL A 315 -8.11 -17.61 4.83
CA VAL A 315 -6.87 -18.35 4.53
C VAL A 315 -6.22 -17.84 3.25
N THR A 316 -7.02 -17.51 2.23
CA THR A 316 -6.50 -16.93 0.97
C THR A 316 -5.92 -15.54 1.21
N LYS A 317 -6.55 -14.71 2.05
CA LYS A 317 -6.00 -13.42 2.49
C LYS A 317 -4.67 -13.58 3.22
N LEU A 318 -4.57 -14.53 4.15
CA LEU A 318 -3.29 -14.86 4.80
C LEU A 318 -2.23 -15.29 3.77
N GLY A 319 -2.62 -16.09 2.77
CA GLY A 319 -1.78 -16.44 1.63
C GLY A 319 -1.29 -15.22 0.86
N ALA A 320 -2.16 -14.24 0.59
CA ALA A 320 -1.80 -12.98 -0.07
C ALA A 320 -0.78 -12.15 0.73
N ILE A 321 -0.84 -12.19 2.07
CA ILE A 321 0.14 -11.51 2.92
C ILE A 321 1.54 -12.12 2.74
N VAL A 322 1.64 -13.44 2.56
CA VAL A 322 2.93 -14.16 2.45
C VAL A 322 3.37 -14.44 1.01
N SER A 323 2.53 -14.14 0.01
CA SER A 323 2.83 -14.32 -1.40
C SER A 323 3.79 -13.25 -1.93
N ARG A 324 4.64 -13.60 -2.90
CA ARG A 324 5.43 -12.62 -3.65
C ARG A 324 4.58 -11.70 -4.52
N TYR A 325 3.35 -12.12 -4.82
CA TYR A 325 2.45 -11.40 -5.71
C TYR A 325 2.13 -10.01 -5.15
N GLU A 326 2.50 -8.96 -5.86
CA GLU A 326 2.14 -7.58 -5.57
C GLU A 326 0.72 -7.26 -6.08
N ALA A 327 -0.28 -7.66 -5.31
CA ALA A 327 -1.69 -7.40 -5.62
C ALA A 327 -1.95 -5.90 -5.76
N MET A 328 -2.65 -5.52 -6.83
CA MET A 328 -2.75 -4.13 -7.28
C MET A 328 -4.01 -3.39 -6.83
N ASP A 329 -3.92 -2.07 -6.89
CA ASP A 329 -4.99 -1.12 -6.60
C ASP A 329 -4.73 0.15 -7.41
N ASN A 330 -3.95 1.10 -6.90
CA ASN A 330 -3.70 2.37 -7.59
C ASN A 330 -2.53 2.29 -8.58
N ALA A 331 -1.64 1.31 -8.42
CA ALA A 331 -0.46 1.13 -9.24
C ALA A 331 -0.14 -0.35 -9.40
N ASN A 332 0.25 -0.74 -10.60
CA ASN A 332 0.74 -2.07 -10.92
C ASN A 332 2.29 -2.11 -10.82
N TRP A 333 2.82 -2.85 -9.84
CA TRP A 333 4.27 -3.01 -9.65
C TRP A 333 4.98 -3.51 -10.91
N TYR A 334 4.42 -4.50 -11.60
CA TYR A 334 5.04 -5.17 -12.73
C TYR A 334 5.18 -4.25 -13.95
N TYR A 335 4.16 -3.44 -14.24
CA TYR A 335 4.20 -2.44 -15.30
C TYR A 335 5.39 -1.49 -15.17
N PHE A 336 5.67 -1.02 -13.94
CA PHE A 336 6.80 -0.14 -13.66
C PHE A 336 8.13 -0.87 -13.56
N ALA A 337 8.15 -2.10 -13.04
CA ALA A 337 9.36 -2.91 -12.97
C ALA A 337 9.93 -3.24 -14.35
N ASP A 338 9.08 -3.41 -15.36
CA ASP A 338 9.49 -3.66 -16.75
C ASP A 338 10.04 -2.41 -17.45
N ARG A 339 9.71 -1.21 -16.94
CA ARG A 339 10.10 0.09 -17.51
C ARG A 339 11.19 0.82 -16.73
N SER A 340 11.51 0.36 -15.52
CA SER A 340 12.59 0.89 -14.69
C SER A 340 13.61 -0.20 -14.37
N PRO A 341 14.86 -0.11 -14.90
CA PRO A 341 15.89 -1.10 -14.59
C PRO A 341 16.20 -1.15 -13.08
N PHE A 342 16.02 -0.03 -12.38
CA PHE A 342 16.22 0.06 -10.94
C PHE A 342 15.17 -0.72 -10.16
N LEU A 343 13.91 -0.72 -10.62
CA LEU A 343 12.85 -1.53 -10.02
C LEU A 343 13.01 -3.01 -10.42
N GLY A 344 13.38 -3.30 -11.67
CA GLY A 344 13.60 -4.68 -12.13
C GLY A 344 14.67 -5.45 -11.35
N TRP A 345 15.75 -4.77 -10.94
CA TRP A 345 16.87 -5.34 -10.18
C TRP A 345 16.74 -5.20 -8.66
N SER A 346 15.70 -4.52 -8.19
CA SER A 346 15.50 -4.24 -6.78
C SER A 346 15.20 -5.50 -5.95
N LEU A 347 15.40 -5.38 -4.63
CA LEU A 347 15.05 -6.42 -3.68
C LEU A 347 13.53 -6.59 -3.63
N ARG A 348 13.07 -7.84 -3.78
CA ARG A 348 11.65 -8.21 -3.81
C ARG A 348 11.11 -8.61 -2.44
N TYR A 349 9.79 -8.61 -2.31
CA TYR A 349 9.09 -8.86 -1.04
C TYR A 349 9.37 -10.24 -0.45
N GLU A 350 9.41 -11.30 -1.27
CA GLU A 350 9.65 -12.68 -0.83
C GLU A 350 11.00 -12.85 -0.12
N VAL A 351 12.02 -12.11 -0.54
CA VAL A 351 13.35 -12.14 0.08
C VAL A 351 13.32 -11.42 1.43
N VAL A 352 12.66 -10.26 1.49
CA VAL A 352 12.46 -9.50 2.74
C VAL A 352 11.64 -10.33 3.74
N LEU A 353 10.57 -10.96 3.28
CA LEU A 353 9.72 -11.84 4.09
C LEU A 353 10.51 -13.02 4.63
N ALA A 354 11.20 -13.77 3.77
CA ALA A 354 11.95 -14.95 4.17
C ALA A 354 13.06 -14.62 5.18
N LEU A 355 13.90 -13.61 4.88
CA LEU A 355 14.96 -13.18 5.81
C LEU A 355 14.37 -12.59 7.09
N GLY A 356 13.27 -11.82 7.00
CA GLY A 356 12.59 -11.23 8.14
C GLY A 356 12.02 -12.29 9.09
N LEU A 357 11.34 -13.32 8.55
CA LEU A 357 10.82 -14.43 9.33
C LEU A 357 11.96 -15.24 9.98
N VAL A 358 13.04 -15.52 9.24
CA VAL A 358 14.20 -16.20 9.81
C VAL A 358 14.84 -15.36 10.93
N GLY A 359 15.00 -14.05 10.74
CA GLY A 359 15.55 -13.14 11.75
C GLY A 359 14.67 -12.99 13.00
N LEU A 360 13.35 -13.08 12.84
CA LEU A 360 12.38 -13.06 13.93
C LEU A 360 12.63 -14.19 14.93
N TRP A 361 12.98 -15.39 14.44
CA TRP A 361 13.19 -16.57 15.29
C TRP A 361 14.65 -16.82 15.68
N MET A 362 15.60 -16.07 15.10
CA MET A 362 17.03 -16.23 15.42
C MET A 362 17.40 -15.76 16.84
N PRO A 363 18.32 -16.47 17.51
CA PRO A 363 18.82 -16.07 18.83
C PRO A 363 19.84 -14.92 18.73
N GLY A 364 20.15 -14.31 19.87
CA GLY A 364 21.20 -13.29 19.98
C GLY A 364 20.74 -11.85 19.75
N LYS A 365 19.45 -11.58 20.01
CA LYS A 365 18.89 -10.21 20.09
C LYS A 365 19.47 -9.50 21.31
N ARG A 366 19.87 -8.24 21.15
CA ARG A 366 20.53 -7.42 22.18
C ARG A 366 19.56 -6.80 23.18
N ASP A 367 18.30 -6.64 22.78
CA ASP A 367 17.25 -5.99 23.55
C ASP A 367 15.90 -6.70 23.34
N ASP A 368 14.90 -6.37 24.16
CA ASP A 368 13.54 -6.92 24.09
C ASP A 368 12.81 -6.44 22.83
N ASP A 369 12.68 -7.33 21.85
CA ASP A 369 12.04 -7.05 20.56
C ASP A 369 10.51 -7.22 20.56
N ARG A 370 9.88 -7.51 21.71
CA ARG A 370 8.43 -7.74 21.81
C ARG A 370 7.59 -6.64 21.17
N VAL A 371 7.98 -5.38 21.31
CA VAL A 371 7.27 -4.24 20.71
C VAL A 371 7.20 -4.35 19.18
N LEU A 372 8.29 -4.81 18.53
CA LEU A 372 8.32 -5.04 17.09
C LEU A 372 7.47 -6.24 16.70
N ARG A 373 7.45 -7.31 17.51
CA ARG A 373 6.60 -8.49 17.26
C ARG A 373 5.12 -8.16 17.38
N TYR A 374 4.76 -7.38 18.39
CA TYR A 374 3.39 -6.91 18.58
C TYR A 374 2.96 -5.96 17.47
N PHE A 375 3.87 -5.13 16.97
CA PHE A 375 3.59 -4.33 15.79
C PHE A 375 3.35 -5.20 14.56
N LEU A 376 4.18 -6.23 14.31
CA LEU A 376 3.93 -7.18 13.21
C LEU A 376 2.58 -7.88 13.36
N LEU A 377 2.19 -8.28 14.58
CA LEU A 377 0.87 -8.85 14.85
C LEU A 377 -0.26 -7.87 14.51
N ALA A 378 -0.16 -6.61 14.96
CA ALA A 378 -1.12 -5.57 14.62
C ALA A 378 -1.16 -5.27 13.11
N ALA A 379 -0.01 -5.31 12.44
CA ALA A 379 0.08 -5.09 11.00
C ALA A 379 -0.56 -6.23 10.21
N VAL A 380 -0.40 -7.49 10.64
CA VAL A 380 -1.14 -8.63 10.06
C VAL A 380 -2.65 -8.46 10.31
N ALA A 381 -3.06 -8.11 11.53
CA ALA A 381 -4.47 -7.85 11.83
C ALA A 381 -5.05 -6.70 10.97
N SER A 382 -4.26 -5.65 10.72
CA SER A 382 -4.60 -4.56 9.81
C SER A 382 -4.77 -5.03 8.37
N LEU A 383 -3.87 -5.88 7.87
CA LEU A 383 -3.98 -6.43 6.51
C LEU A 383 -5.19 -7.35 6.37
N MET A 384 -5.52 -8.08 7.44
CA MET A 384 -6.70 -8.94 7.49
C MET A 384 -8.01 -8.14 7.63
N TYR A 385 -7.98 -6.89 8.10
CA TYR A 385 -9.18 -6.07 8.24
C TYR A 385 -9.77 -5.57 6.90
N ALA A 386 -8.96 -5.52 5.85
CA ALA A 386 -9.38 -5.07 4.53
C ALA A 386 -8.94 -6.08 3.47
N THR A 387 -9.17 -5.77 2.21
CA THR A 387 -8.57 -6.55 1.12
C THR A 387 -7.05 -6.41 1.14
N VAL A 388 -6.35 -7.51 0.83
CA VAL A 388 -4.88 -7.51 0.85
C VAL A 388 -4.34 -6.92 -0.46
N ILE A 389 -3.65 -5.79 -0.34
CA ILE A 389 -3.05 -5.04 -1.45
C ILE A 389 -1.54 -4.93 -1.18
N GLY A 390 -0.72 -5.01 -2.23
CA GLY A 390 0.75 -5.00 -2.15
C GLY A 390 1.29 -3.83 -1.34
N ARG A 391 0.83 -2.61 -1.63
CA ARG A 391 1.26 -1.38 -0.94
C ARG A 391 0.96 -1.35 0.57
N PHE A 392 -0.06 -2.08 1.03
CA PHE A 392 -0.36 -2.13 2.46
C PHE A 392 0.68 -2.94 3.25
N ARG A 393 1.42 -3.83 2.57
CA ARG A 393 2.52 -4.62 3.18
C ARG A 393 3.78 -3.82 3.43
N LEU A 394 3.90 -2.59 2.91
CA LEU A 394 5.10 -1.75 3.11
C LEU A 394 5.40 -1.50 4.60
N VAL A 395 4.35 -1.30 5.41
CA VAL A 395 4.50 -1.05 6.86
C VAL A 395 5.08 -2.26 7.60
N PRO A 396 4.51 -3.48 7.51
CA PRO A 396 5.15 -4.65 8.09
C PRO A 396 6.49 -5.00 7.42
N ALA A 397 6.65 -4.78 6.11
CA ALA A 397 7.92 -5.01 5.40
C ALA A 397 9.07 -4.17 6.00
N ALA A 398 8.80 -2.93 6.42
CA ALA A 398 9.79 -2.09 7.09
C ALA A 398 10.36 -2.73 8.37
N VAL A 399 9.51 -3.41 9.15
CA VAL A 399 9.93 -4.14 10.36
C VAL A 399 10.58 -5.48 10.00
N LEU A 400 10.09 -6.16 8.97
CA LEU A 400 10.74 -7.38 8.45
C LEU A 400 12.17 -7.09 7.95
N LEU A 401 12.43 -5.92 7.37
CA LEU A 401 13.78 -5.48 6.99
C LEU A 401 14.73 -5.35 8.19
N VAL A 402 14.24 -4.90 9.35
CA VAL A 402 15.00 -4.88 10.61
C VAL A 402 15.43 -6.29 10.99
N TYR A 403 14.49 -7.24 10.98
CA TYR A 403 14.78 -8.65 11.25
C TYR A 403 15.66 -9.29 10.18
N ALA A 404 15.48 -8.93 8.91
CA ALA A 404 16.27 -9.43 7.79
C ALA A 404 17.75 -9.06 7.94
N GLY A 405 18.06 -7.82 8.34
CA GLY A 405 19.42 -7.44 8.69
C GLY A 405 19.98 -8.26 9.86
N GLY A 406 19.15 -8.55 10.86
CA GLY A 406 19.48 -9.48 11.95
C GLY A 406 19.84 -10.88 11.46
N ALA A 407 19.05 -11.42 10.52
CA ALA A 407 19.29 -12.74 9.92
C ALA A 407 20.62 -12.77 9.15
N VAL A 408 20.85 -11.78 8.28
CA VAL A 408 22.10 -11.67 7.51
C VAL A 408 23.31 -11.58 8.45
N ALA A 409 23.24 -10.73 9.49
CA ALA A 409 24.31 -10.58 10.44
C ALA A 409 24.56 -11.86 11.25
N TRP A 410 23.51 -12.60 11.61
CA TRP A 410 23.64 -13.87 12.31
C TRP A 410 24.29 -14.93 11.42
N ILE A 411 23.84 -15.08 10.17
CA ILE A 411 24.38 -16.05 9.21
C ILE A 411 25.86 -15.77 8.97
N ALA A 412 26.22 -14.51 8.75
CA ALA A 412 27.61 -14.08 8.58
C ALA A 412 28.49 -14.48 9.78
N ARG A 413 27.99 -14.33 11.01
CA ARG A 413 28.70 -14.77 12.21
C ARG A 413 28.86 -16.28 12.30
N GLN A 414 27.83 -17.07 11.94
CA GLN A 414 27.95 -18.53 11.93
C GLN A 414 28.99 -19.00 10.89
N VAL A 415 29.00 -18.40 9.71
CA VAL A 415 29.99 -18.67 8.66
C VAL A 415 31.40 -18.32 9.14
N ALA A 416 31.59 -17.13 9.72
CA ALA A 416 32.88 -16.72 10.27
C ALA A 416 33.37 -17.64 11.39
N ALA A 417 32.45 -18.14 12.22
CA ALA A 417 32.72 -19.12 13.27
C ALA A 417 32.84 -20.58 12.76
N ARG A 418 32.80 -20.81 11.44
CA ARG A 418 32.83 -22.14 10.80
C ARG A 418 31.72 -23.10 11.27
N ARG A 419 30.59 -22.56 11.73
CA ARG A 419 29.40 -23.32 12.16
C ARG A 419 28.47 -23.54 10.96
N TRP A 420 28.98 -24.30 9.99
CA TRP A 420 28.34 -24.48 8.68
C TRP A 420 26.94 -25.06 8.77
N ALA A 421 26.68 -26.03 9.65
CA ALA A 421 25.35 -26.62 9.80
C ALA A 421 24.27 -25.58 10.12
N SER A 422 24.57 -24.64 11.03
CA SER A 422 23.64 -23.57 11.40
C SER A 422 23.46 -22.54 10.28
N ALA A 423 24.54 -22.19 9.57
CA ALA A 423 24.47 -21.29 8.43
C ALA A 423 23.68 -21.89 7.26
N VAL A 424 23.95 -23.15 6.91
CA VAL A 424 23.25 -23.89 5.85
C VAL A 424 21.79 -24.10 6.21
N GLY A 425 21.47 -24.49 7.46
CA GLY A 425 20.09 -24.64 7.91
C GLY A 425 19.28 -23.35 7.80
N ALA A 426 19.86 -22.21 8.20
CA ALA A 426 19.23 -20.90 8.02
C ALA A 426 19.07 -20.53 6.54
N GLY A 427 20.10 -20.76 5.71
CA GLY A 427 20.02 -20.52 4.27
C GLY A 427 18.95 -21.37 3.58
N ALA A 428 18.85 -22.65 3.94
CA ALA A 428 17.82 -23.55 3.44
C ALA A 428 16.42 -23.10 3.85
N ALA A 429 16.23 -22.63 5.10
CA ALA A 429 14.96 -22.06 5.54
C ALA A 429 14.56 -20.81 4.75
N VAL A 430 15.53 -19.91 4.46
CA VAL A 430 15.28 -18.74 3.60
C VAL A 430 14.83 -19.17 2.21
N VAL A 431 15.54 -20.10 1.57
CA VAL A 431 15.20 -20.61 0.23
C VAL A 431 13.82 -21.28 0.22
N ALA A 432 13.51 -22.10 1.23
CA ALA A 432 12.22 -22.74 1.36
C ALA A 432 11.07 -21.71 1.51
N LEU A 433 11.25 -20.68 2.33
CA LEU A 433 10.26 -19.61 2.49
C LEU A 433 10.07 -18.79 1.21
N ILE A 434 11.14 -18.50 0.47
CA ILE A 434 11.05 -17.85 -0.85
C ILE A 434 10.24 -18.72 -1.81
N ALA A 435 10.51 -20.03 -1.85
CA ALA A 435 9.77 -20.95 -2.69
C ALA A 435 8.28 -21.02 -2.29
N VAL A 436 7.96 -21.07 -0.99
CA VAL A 436 6.57 -21.02 -0.51
C VAL A 436 5.90 -19.73 -0.94
N SER A 437 6.55 -18.58 -0.74
CA SER A 437 6.02 -17.27 -1.14
C SER A 437 5.79 -17.16 -2.64
N ALA A 438 6.69 -17.72 -3.46
CA ALA A 438 6.60 -17.73 -4.91
C ALA A 438 5.51 -18.66 -5.47
N ASN A 439 5.19 -19.75 -4.77
CA ASN A 439 4.13 -20.68 -5.19
C ASN A 439 2.75 -20.29 -4.62
N THR A 440 2.72 -19.53 -3.53
CA THR A 440 1.47 -19.03 -2.95
C THR A 440 0.83 -18.01 -3.89
N LEU A 441 -0.37 -18.29 -4.38
CA LEU A 441 -1.08 -17.47 -5.38
C LEU A 441 -0.34 -17.34 -6.73
N ALA A 442 0.52 -18.31 -7.10
CA ALA A 442 1.22 -18.26 -8.38
C ALA A 442 0.28 -18.25 -9.59
N ASP A 443 -0.83 -18.99 -9.51
CA ASP A 443 -1.87 -19.00 -10.53
C ASP A 443 -2.55 -17.64 -10.67
N VAL A 444 -2.91 -17.02 -9.54
CA VAL A 444 -3.47 -15.66 -9.50
C VAL A 444 -2.47 -14.65 -10.06
N GLU A 445 -1.19 -14.73 -9.67
CA GLU A 445 -0.15 -13.88 -10.24
C GLU A 445 -0.08 -14.03 -11.75
N ALA A 446 -0.14 -15.27 -12.28
CA ALA A 446 -0.08 -15.49 -13.73
C ALA A 446 -1.22 -14.75 -14.45
N HIS A 447 -2.45 -14.88 -13.97
CA HIS A 447 -3.63 -14.28 -14.59
C HIS A 447 -3.74 -12.76 -14.37
N HIS A 448 -3.32 -12.27 -13.21
CA HIS A 448 -3.54 -10.89 -12.79
C HIS A 448 -2.25 -10.10 -12.68
N ARG A 449 -1.14 -10.52 -13.30
CA ARG A 449 0.13 -9.80 -13.21
C ARG A 449 0.03 -8.35 -13.70
N TYR A 450 -0.66 -8.15 -14.82
CA TYR A 450 -0.82 -6.86 -15.46
C TYR A 450 -2.28 -6.45 -15.51
N ARG A 451 -2.52 -5.15 -15.36
CA ARG A 451 -3.83 -4.53 -15.51
C ARG A 451 -3.85 -3.60 -16.72
N ALA A 452 -5.01 -3.52 -17.35
CA ALA A 452 -5.26 -2.67 -18.51
C ALA A 452 -5.06 -1.17 -18.23
N VAL A 453 -5.47 -0.70 -17.06
CA VAL A 453 -5.48 0.72 -16.66
C VAL A 453 -4.12 1.41 -16.85
N GLU A 454 -3.00 0.79 -16.45
CA GLU A 454 -1.69 1.43 -16.62
C GLU A 454 -1.32 1.68 -18.09
N PHE A 455 -1.64 0.74 -18.98
CA PHE A 455 -1.44 0.90 -20.42
C PHE A 455 -2.39 1.93 -21.00
N PHE A 456 -3.65 1.92 -20.56
CA PHE A 456 -4.65 2.91 -20.98
C PHE A 456 -4.21 4.34 -20.60
N LEU A 457 -3.83 4.57 -19.34
CA LEU A 457 -3.39 5.89 -18.86
C LEU A 457 -2.11 6.37 -19.54
N ALA A 458 -1.17 5.45 -19.80
CA ALA A 458 0.04 5.76 -20.57
C ALA A 458 -0.30 6.15 -22.02
N ALA A 459 -1.18 5.39 -22.68
CA ALA A 459 -1.61 5.68 -24.03
C ALA A 459 -2.39 6.99 -24.14
N GLU A 460 -3.28 7.27 -23.18
CA GLU A 460 -4.03 8.52 -23.11
C GLU A 460 -3.08 9.72 -22.97
N HIS A 461 -2.06 9.62 -22.13
CA HIS A 461 -1.02 10.64 -21.99
C HIS A 461 -0.25 10.88 -23.29
N GLU A 462 0.23 9.83 -23.96
CA GLU A 462 0.94 9.96 -25.24
C GLU A 462 0.03 10.55 -26.33
N TYR A 463 -1.24 10.16 -26.35
CA TYR A 463 -2.24 10.70 -27.27
C TYR A 463 -2.45 12.21 -27.05
N GLN A 464 -2.61 12.64 -25.80
CA GLN A 464 -2.76 14.05 -25.43
C GLN A 464 -1.54 14.89 -25.80
N ASN A 465 -0.34 14.29 -25.80
CA ASN A 465 0.90 14.92 -26.23
C ASN A 465 1.15 14.86 -27.75
N GLY A 466 0.22 14.30 -28.53
CA GLY A 466 0.30 14.22 -29.99
C GLY A 466 1.07 13.01 -30.53
N GLU A 467 1.61 12.16 -29.66
CA GLU A 467 2.39 10.96 -29.99
C GLU A 467 1.49 9.75 -30.24
N ARG A 468 0.57 9.87 -31.21
CA ARG A 468 -0.45 8.85 -31.54
C ARG A 468 0.15 7.46 -31.80
N ALA A 469 1.33 7.38 -32.42
CA ALA A 469 1.99 6.12 -32.69
C ALA A 469 2.40 5.38 -31.40
N ARG A 470 2.92 6.12 -30.41
CA ARG A 470 3.27 5.56 -29.09
C ARG A 470 2.03 5.18 -28.29
N ALA A 471 0.98 5.99 -28.37
CA ALA A 471 -0.31 5.65 -27.77
C ALA A 471 -0.83 4.30 -28.30
N LEU A 472 -0.77 4.09 -29.62
CA LEU A 472 -1.16 2.81 -30.23
C LEU A 472 -0.27 1.64 -29.77
N GLU A 473 1.04 1.86 -29.63
CA GLU A 473 1.98 0.86 -29.14
C GLU A 473 1.72 0.47 -27.68
N GLU A 474 1.42 1.44 -26.80
CA GLU A 474 1.06 1.18 -25.39
C GLU A 474 -0.24 0.38 -25.28
N LEU A 475 -1.27 0.72 -26.07
CA LEU A 475 -2.53 -0.06 -26.11
C LEU A 475 -2.29 -1.49 -26.57
N ARG A 476 -1.47 -1.68 -27.61
CA ARG A 476 -1.09 -3.02 -28.10
C ARG A 476 -0.29 -3.80 -27.06
N ALA A 477 0.62 -3.15 -26.35
CA ALA A 477 1.36 -3.77 -25.25
C ALA A 477 0.43 -4.22 -24.11
N GLY A 478 -0.63 -3.44 -23.86
CA GLY A 478 -1.73 -3.81 -22.97
C GLY A 478 -2.40 -5.11 -23.40
N PHE A 479 -2.74 -5.26 -24.69
CA PHE A 479 -3.36 -6.49 -25.18
C PHE A 479 -2.47 -7.73 -25.06
N ALA A 480 -1.18 -7.56 -25.26
CA ALA A 480 -0.20 -8.63 -25.16
C ALA A 480 0.06 -9.10 -23.71
N SER A 481 -0.31 -8.31 -22.70
CA SER A 481 0.16 -8.49 -21.32
C SER A 481 -0.95 -8.53 -20.28
N ALA A 482 -1.91 -7.61 -20.36
CA ALA A 482 -2.96 -7.44 -19.35
C ALA A 482 -3.91 -8.64 -19.34
N TYR A 483 -4.15 -9.18 -18.14
CA TYR A 483 -5.11 -10.26 -17.91
C TYR A 483 -4.95 -11.44 -18.87
N ARG A 484 -3.76 -12.06 -18.86
CA ARG A 484 -3.47 -13.27 -19.64
C ARG A 484 -3.08 -14.41 -18.70
N GLY A 485 -3.76 -15.54 -18.81
CA GLY A 485 -3.33 -16.81 -18.21
C GLY A 485 -3.54 -17.99 -19.16
N PRO A 486 -2.90 -19.14 -18.88
CA PRO A 486 -2.88 -20.28 -19.80
C PRO A 486 -4.26 -20.87 -20.12
N ASP A 487 -5.24 -20.70 -19.22
CA ASP A 487 -6.59 -21.28 -19.34
C ASP A 487 -7.70 -20.23 -19.44
N GLN A 488 -7.34 -18.96 -19.67
CA GLN A 488 -8.31 -17.87 -19.67
C GLN A 488 -9.12 -17.84 -20.97
N ARG A 489 -10.45 -17.89 -20.84
CA ARG A 489 -11.38 -17.98 -21.99
C ARG A 489 -12.08 -16.69 -22.37
N THR A 490 -12.19 -15.76 -21.42
CA THR A 490 -12.82 -14.44 -21.58
C THR A 490 -11.94 -13.36 -20.96
N LEU A 491 -12.10 -12.13 -21.45
CA LEU A 491 -11.40 -10.98 -20.91
C LEU A 491 -12.18 -10.37 -19.74
N PRO A 492 -11.50 -9.71 -18.77
CA PRO A 492 -12.20 -9.00 -17.72
C PRO A 492 -12.96 -7.79 -18.29
N PRO A 493 -14.05 -7.35 -17.64
CA PRO A 493 -14.85 -6.21 -18.11
C PRO A 493 -14.03 -4.93 -18.35
N ASP A 494 -13.00 -4.67 -17.53
CA ASP A 494 -12.14 -3.49 -17.65
C ASP A 494 -11.28 -3.48 -18.93
N TYR A 495 -11.21 -4.59 -19.66
CA TYR A 495 -10.46 -4.69 -20.91
C TYR A 495 -11.04 -3.81 -22.03
N ALA A 496 -12.34 -3.51 -21.97
CA ALA A 496 -13.01 -2.57 -22.89
C ALA A 496 -12.32 -1.18 -22.92
N GLN A 497 -11.66 -0.79 -21.82
CA GLN A 497 -10.91 0.46 -21.72
C GLN A 497 -9.72 0.52 -22.70
N LEU A 498 -9.16 -0.63 -23.12
CA LEU A 498 -8.10 -0.68 -24.13
C LEU A 498 -8.65 -0.77 -25.56
N LEU A 499 -9.74 -1.52 -25.73
CA LEU A 499 -10.29 -1.84 -27.06
C LEU A 499 -10.76 -0.60 -27.81
N HIS A 500 -11.61 0.23 -27.19
CA HIS A 500 -12.18 1.38 -27.89
C HIS A 500 -11.11 2.43 -28.30
N PRO A 501 -10.21 2.89 -27.41
CA PRO A 501 -9.14 3.80 -27.80
C PRO A 501 -8.21 3.22 -28.88
N PHE A 502 -7.93 1.91 -28.85
CA PHE A 502 -7.05 1.28 -29.83
C PHE A 502 -7.60 1.41 -31.25
N VAL A 503 -8.89 1.13 -31.42
CA VAL A 503 -9.55 1.23 -32.71
C VAL A 503 -9.54 2.67 -33.23
N VAL A 504 -9.89 3.63 -32.37
CA VAL A 504 -9.91 5.05 -32.72
C VAL A 504 -8.52 5.54 -33.14
N VAL A 505 -7.49 5.26 -32.34
CA VAL A 505 -6.12 5.72 -32.62
C VAL A 505 -5.54 5.03 -33.86
N ALA A 506 -5.86 3.74 -34.07
CA ALA A 506 -5.44 3.03 -35.27
C ALA A 506 -6.04 3.64 -36.54
N HIS A 507 -7.33 3.99 -36.49
CA HIS A 507 -8.02 4.63 -37.59
C HIS A 507 -7.44 6.01 -37.93
N GLU A 508 -7.19 6.85 -36.92
CA GLU A 508 -6.53 8.15 -37.10
C GLU A 508 -5.14 8.03 -37.77
N LEU A 509 -4.45 6.91 -37.55
CA LEU A 509 -3.14 6.62 -38.14
C LEU A 509 -3.21 5.91 -39.50
N GLY A 510 -4.41 5.61 -40.02
CA GLY A 510 -4.60 4.82 -41.24
C GLY A 510 -4.09 3.38 -41.11
N ARG A 511 -4.10 2.82 -39.89
CA ARG A 511 -3.59 1.47 -39.57
C ARG A 511 -4.73 0.46 -39.32
N ASP A 512 -5.90 0.69 -39.90
CA ASP A 512 -7.11 -0.14 -39.73
C ASP A 512 -6.86 -1.63 -39.97
N ALA A 513 -6.17 -1.98 -41.05
CA ALA A 513 -5.84 -3.37 -41.37
C ALA A 513 -4.98 -4.06 -40.28
N GLY A 514 -4.08 -3.31 -39.65
CA GLY A 514 -3.26 -3.81 -38.55
C GLY A 514 -4.08 -3.98 -37.26
N ALA A 515 -5.02 -3.08 -37.00
CA ALA A 515 -5.93 -3.18 -35.87
C ALA A 515 -6.90 -4.36 -36.00
N ALA A 516 -7.49 -4.56 -37.18
CA ALA A 516 -8.32 -5.72 -37.47
C ALA A 516 -7.56 -7.03 -37.23
N ALA A 517 -6.32 -7.14 -37.71
CA ALA A 517 -5.49 -8.33 -37.50
C ALA A 517 -5.17 -8.61 -36.01
N GLU A 518 -5.01 -7.57 -35.19
CA GLU A 518 -4.78 -7.73 -33.75
C GLU A 518 -6.06 -8.15 -33.02
N LEU A 519 -7.22 -7.59 -33.40
CA LEU A 519 -8.52 -8.00 -32.86
C LEU A 519 -8.89 -9.43 -33.28
N ASP A 520 -8.61 -9.83 -34.52
CA ASP A 520 -8.76 -11.21 -34.98
C ASP A 520 -7.87 -12.19 -34.18
N ARG A 521 -6.67 -11.75 -33.78
CA ARG A 521 -5.84 -12.53 -32.85
C ARG A 521 -6.51 -12.62 -31.47
N LEU A 522 -6.99 -11.52 -30.91
CA LEU A 522 -7.67 -11.53 -29.61
C LEU A 522 -8.91 -12.42 -29.62
N VAL A 523 -9.75 -12.38 -30.65
CA VAL A 523 -10.92 -13.26 -30.80
C VAL A 523 -10.51 -14.74 -30.87
N ARG A 524 -9.38 -15.06 -31.52
CA ARG A 524 -8.85 -16.44 -31.52
C ARG A 524 -8.31 -16.87 -30.17
N ASP A 525 -7.65 -15.96 -29.45
CA ASP A 525 -7.12 -16.22 -28.11
C ASP A 525 -8.28 -16.35 -27.09
N TYR A 526 -9.40 -15.64 -27.29
CA TYR A 526 -10.58 -15.57 -26.41
C TYR A 526 -11.90 -15.81 -27.17
N PRO A 527 -12.15 -17.04 -27.66
CA PRO A 527 -13.28 -17.31 -28.55
C PRO A 527 -14.65 -17.17 -27.88
N GLU A 528 -14.71 -17.25 -26.55
CA GLU A 528 -15.94 -17.17 -25.76
C GLU A 528 -16.34 -15.72 -25.39
N ASP A 529 -15.55 -14.72 -25.79
CA ASP A 529 -15.77 -13.31 -25.42
C ASP A 529 -16.70 -12.59 -26.42
N ALA A 530 -17.96 -12.39 -26.03
CA ALA A 530 -18.98 -11.80 -26.89
C ALA A 530 -18.71 -10.33 -27.25
N ASP A 531 -18.05 -9.56 -26.37
CA ASP A 531 -17.79 -8.14 -26.58
C ASP A 531 -16.73 -7.93 -27.67
N LEU A 532 -15.69 -8.78 -27.69
CA LEU A 532 -14.70 -8.80 -28.78
C LEU A 532 -15.34 -9.07 -30.14
N HIS A 533 -16.24 -10.05 -30.23
CA HIS A 533 -16.95 -10.37 -31.48
C HIS A 533 -17.80 -9.19 -31.97
N GLY A 534 -18.47 -8.48 -31.04
CA GLY A 534 -19.27 -7.29 -31.36
C GLY A 534 -18.44 -6.15 -31.94
N ILE A 535 -17.27 -5.86 -31.34
CA ILE A 535 -16.36 -4.79 -31.80
C ILE A 535 -15.74 -5.13 -33.15
N LEU A 536 -15.29 -6.37 -33.35
CA LEU A 536 -14.72 -6.81 -34.63
C LEU A 536 -15.75 -6.70 -35.77
N ALA A 537 -17.00 -7.07 -35.51
CA ALA A 537 -18.09 -6.96 -36.49
C ALA A 537 -18.42 -5.50 -36.86
N ALA A 538 -18.14 -4.53 -35.99
CA ALA A 538 -18.31 -3.10 -36.27
C ALA A 538 -17.17 -2.54 -37.13
N LEU A 539 -15.97 -3.12 -37.06
CA LEU A 539 -14.79 -2.70 -37.82
C LEU A 539 -14.74 -3.23 -39.26
N HIS A 540 -15.37 -4.37 -39.51
CA HIS A 540 -15.47 -4.95 -40.85
C HIS A 540 -16.67 -4.41 -41.67
N LYS A 541 -17.46 -3.52 -41.09
CA LYS A 541 -18.53 -2.77 -41.77
C LYS A 541 -18.04 -1.39 -42.13
#